data_AF-A0AAD5V790-F1
#
_entry.id   AF-A0AAD5V790-F1
#
_cell.length_a   1.000
_cell.length_b   1.000
_cell.length_c   1.000
_cell.angle_alpha   90.00
_cell.angle_beta   90.00
_cell.angle_gamma   90.00
#
_symmetry.space_group_name_H-M   'P 1'
#
loop_
_entity.id
_entity.type
_entity.pdbx_description
1 polymer ?
#
loop_
_entity_poly.entity_id
_entity_poly.type
_entity_poly.pdbx_seq_one_letter_code
_entity_poly.pdbx_strand_id
1 'polypeptide(L)'
;MIRIDFAANTSGWSTPRQGTAGAHAIVDDTGDDDVFTSRVNAHAKVKWLETKVARVAAKKCSVEEVSALHRELQVWLKDTPTIVKPSSIQLSAALLHAILTNYNAHSEATKSAKHAEMELKDQLEEVEVAKEKLESELRR
;
A
#
# COMPACT_ATOMS: atom_id res chain seq x y z
N MET A 1 10.81 -4.97 48.87
CA MET A 1 9.46 -5.26 48.34
C MET A 1 8.56 -4.11 48.74
N ILE A 2 8.25 -3.21 47.82
CA ILE A 2 7.54 -1.95 48.12
C ILE A 2 6.11 -2.11 47.59
N ARG A 3 5.14 -2.03 48.50
CA ARG A 3 3.70 -2.01 48.19
C ARG A 3 3.30 -0.55 47.95
N ILE A 4 2.63 -0.27 46.83
CA ILE A 4 1.98 1.03 46.58
C ILE A 4 0.50 0.73 46.42
N ASP A 5 -0.25 1.12 47.45
CA ASP A 5 -1.69 0.99 47.54
C ASP A 5 -2.39 2.04 46.66
N PHE A 6 -3.38 1.58 45.90
CA PHE A 6 -4.30 2.43 45.12
C PHE A 6 -5.41 2.93 46.06
N ALA A 7 -5.25 4.14 46.61
CA ALA A 7 -6.32 4.82 47.32
C ALA A 7 -7.07 5.74 46.34
N ALA A 8 -8.20 5.24 45.85
CA ALA A 8 -9.27 6.09 45.35
C ALA A 8 -9.85 6.87 46.54
N ASN A 9 -9.75 8.20 46.53
CA ASN A 9 -10.78 9.08 47.07
C ASN A 9 -10.53 10.57 46.71
N THR A 10 -11.48 11.09 45.94
CA THR A 10 -12.18 12.37 46.16
C THR A 10 -11.41 13.70 46.13
N SER A 11 -11.89 14.55 45.21
CA SER A 11 -12.07 16.02 45.33
C SER A 11 -10.84 16.93 45.32
N GLY A 12 -10.81 17.83 44.33
CA GLY A 12 -9.98 19.03 44.39
C GLY A 12 -9.87 19.77 43.06
N TRP A 13 -10.94 20.47 42.64
CA TRP A 13 -10.81 21.58 41.71
C TRP A 13 -9.72 22.53 42.22
N SER A 14 -8.75 22.88 41.39
CA SER A 14 -7.83 23.99 41.64
C SER A 14 -7.68 24.79 40.36
N THR A 15 -8.56 25.78 40.20
CA THR A 15 -8.37 26.94 39.33
C THR A 15 -7.49 27.97 40.06
N PRO A 16 -6.48 28.58 39.41
CA PRO A 16 -5.92 29.83 39.89
C PRO A 16 -6.83 31.00 39.49
N ARG A 17 -7.29 31.78 40.47
CA ARG A 17 -7.86 33.13 40.27
C ARG A 17 -6.76 34.18 40.43
N GLN A 18 -6.52 34.96 39.38
CA GLN A 18 -5.78 36.24 39.35
C GLN A 18 -6.25 36.91 38.05
N GLY A 19 -6.68 38.16 37.90
CA GLY A 19 -6.82 39.36 38.72
C GLY A 19 -6.99 40.52 37.73
N THR A 20 -7.95 41.42 37.99
CA THR A 20 -8.04 42.84 37.54
C THR A 20 -7.99 43.22 36.04
N ALA A 21 -9.16 43.66 35.56
CA ALA A 21 -9.46 44.79 34.65
C ALA A 21 -8.39 45.34 33.68
N GLY A 22 -8.78 45.39 32.39
CA GLY A 22 -8.49 46.52 31.51
C GLY A 22 -7.44 46.30 30.41
N ALA A 23 -7.82 45.66 29.30
CA ALA A 23 -7.33 45.97 27.96
C ALA A 23 -8.23 45.26 26.94
N HIS A 24 -8.73 46.02 25.95
CA HIS A 24 -9.34 45.47 24.75
C HIS A 24 -8.31 44.57 24.04
N ALA A 25 -8.38 43.26 24.27
CA ALA A 25 -7.78 42.29 23.39
C ALA A 25 -8.72 42.16 22.19
N ILE A 26 -8.28 42.70 21.05
CA ILE A 26 -8.81 42.34 19.74
C ILE A 26 -8.62 40.83 19.66
N VAL A 27 -9.71 40.10 19.88
CA VAL A 27 -9.77 38.68 19.57
C VAL A 27 -9.92 38.61 18.06
N ASP A 28 -8.80 38.61 17.34
CA ASP A 28 -8.77 38.18 15.94
C ASP A 28 -8.75 36.64 15.94
N ASP A 29 -9.92 36.08 16.28
CA ASP A 29 -10.27 34.67 16.27
C ASP A 29 -10.78 34.31 14.88
N THR A 30 -9.88 34.32 13.88
CA THR A 30 -10.23 33.87 12.53
C THR A 30 -8.98 33.44 11.75
N GLY A 31 -8.49 32.21 11.99
CA GLY A 31 -7.44 31.66 11.11
C GLY A 31 -6.94 30.23 11.38
N ASP A 32 -6.94 29.76 12.63
CA ASP A 32 -6.28 28.48 12.97
C ASP A 32 -7.18 27.23 12.85
N ASP A 33 -8.50 27.39 12.78
CA ASP A 33 -9.43 26.25 12.67
C ASP A 33 -9.31 25.52 11.32
N ASP A 34 -9.00 26.23 10.23
CA ASP A 34 -8.90 25.62 8.90
C ASP A 34 -7.67 24.72 8.75
N VAL A 35 -6.55 25.10 9.39
CA VAL A 35 -5.31 24.32 9.36
C VAL A 35 -5.43 23.08 10.26
N PHE A 36 -6.04 23.22 11.44
CA PHE A 36 -6.24 22.11 12.36
C PHE A 36 -7.23 21.08 11.80
N THR A 37 -8.37 21.52 11.27
CA THR A 37 -9.36 20.65 10.63
C THR A 37 -8.78 19.93 9.42
N SER A 38 -8.02 20.63 8.56
CA SER A 38 -7.31 20.04 7.43
C SER A 38 -6.34 18.93 7.85
N ARG A 39 -5.59 19.13 8.95
CA ARG A 39 -4.66 18.13 9.47
C ARG A 39 -5.38 16.91 10.04
N VAL A 40 -6.46 17.12 10.80
CA VAL A 40 -7.29 16.03 11.35
C VAL A 40 -7.91 15.21 10.22
N ASN A 41 -8.39 15.86 9.17
CA ASN A 41 -8.94 15.21 7.97
C ASN A 41 -7.89 14.38 7.22
N ALA A 42 -6.66 14.89 7.09
CA ALA A 42 -5.55 14.15 6.50
C ALA A 42 -5.20 12.88 7.32
N HIS A 43 -5.15 12.99 8.65
CA HIS A 43 -4.91 11.85 9.53
C HIS A 43 -6.05 10.81 9.47
N ALA A 44 -7.30 11.24 9.39
CA ALA A 44 -8.44 10.34 9.21
C ALA A 44 -8.35 9.58 7.88
N LYS A 45 -7.97 10.28 6.80
CA LYS A 45 -7.78 9.66 5.48
C LYS A 45 -6.64 8.64 5.49
N VAL A 46 -5.52 8.93 6.15
CA VAL A 46 -4.41 7.97 6.35
C VAL A 46 -4.90 6.70 7.04
N LYS A 47 -5.55 6.82 8.20
CA LYS A 47 -6.07 5.65 8.93
C LYS A 47 -7.04 4.82 8.11
N TRP A 48 -7.87 5.49 7.31
CA TRP A 48 -8.80 4.81 6.40
C TRP A 48 -8.06 4.04 5.30
N LEU A 49 -7.02 4.63 4.70
CA LEU A 49 -6.18 3.95 3.71
C LEU A 49 -5.44 2.76 4.31
N GLU A 50 -4.86 2.90 5.50
CA GLU A 50 -4.19 1.80 6.21
C GLU A 50 -5.16 0.65 6.51
N THR A 51 -6.37 0.97 6.98
CA THR A 51 -7.42 -0.03 7.22
C THR A 51 -7.83 -0.74 5.93
N LYS A 52 -7.89 -0.01 4.81
CA LYS A 52 -8.22 -0.57 3.50
C LYS A 52 -7.11 -1.50 3.01
N VAL A 53 -5.84 -1.12 3.17
CA VAL A 53 -4.68 -1.97 2.89
C VAL A 53 -4.74 -3.25 3.73
N ALA A 54 -4.95 -3.13 5.05
CA ALA A 54 -5.05 -4.27 5.95
C ALA A 54 -6.20 -5.22 5.54
N ARG A 55 -7.35 -4.68 5.16
CA ARG A 55 -8.51 -5.48 4.70
C ARG A 55 -8.20 -6.24 3.42
N VAL A 56 -7.54 -5.61 2.45
CA VAL A 56 -7.15 -6.25 1.19
C VAL A 56 -6.10 -7.34 1.46
N ALA A 57 -5.12 -7.06 2.33
CA ALA A 57 -4.08 -8.02 2.71
C ALA A 57 -4.62 -9.22 3.50
N ALA A 58 -5.69 -9.06 4.28
CA ALA A 58 -6.27 -10.13 5.09
C ALA A 58 -7.06 -11.18 4.28
N LYS A 59 -7.35 -10.91 3.01
CA LYS A 59 -8.14 -11.80 2.15
C LYS A 59 -7.37 -12.21 0.89
N LYS A 60 -7.84 -13.25 0.21
CA LYS A 60 -7.47 -13.48 -1.19
C LYS A 60 -8.08 -12.36 -2.02
N CYS A 61 -7.26 -11.47 -2.56
CA CYS A 61 -7.67 -10.35 -3.39
C CYS A 61 -7.27 -10.56 -4.85
N SER A 62 -8.08 -10.03 -5.77
CA SER A 62 -7.78 -10.09 -7.20
C SER A 62 -6.67 -9.09 -7.59
N VAL A 63 -6.06 -9.30 -8.74
CA VAL A 63 -5.02 -8.39 -9.26
C VAL A 63 -5.60 -7.00 -9.54
N GLU A 64 -6.86 -6.93 -9.99
CA GLU A 64 -7.59 -5.68 -10.21
C GLU A 64 -7.81 -4.92 -8.90
N GLU A 65 -8.16 -5.62 -7.81
CA GLU A 65 -8.31 -5.02 -6.49
C GLU A 65 -6.97 -4.42 -5.99
N VAL A 66 -5.88 -5.16 -6.14
CA VAL A 66 -4.52 -4.71 -5.79
C VAL A 66 -4.10 -3.51 -6.64
N SER A 67 -4.38 -3.54 -7.94
CA SER A 67 -4.08 -2.45 -8.88
C SER A 67 -4.89 -1.19 -8.59
N ALA A 68 -6.18 -1.34 -8.29
CA ALA A 68 -7.05 -0.23 -7.91
C ALA A 68 -6.58 0.42 -6.60
N LEU A 69 -6.24 -0.39 -5.59
CA LEU A 69 -5.70 0.12 -4.33
C LEU A 69 -4.36 0.83 -4.53
N HIS A 70 -3.44 0.25 -5.30
CA HIS A 70 -2.16 0.88 -5.61
C HIS A 70 -2.38 2.25 -6.29
N ARG A 71 -3.27 2.34 -7.28
CA ARG A 71 -3.60 3.61 -7.95
C ARG A 71 -4.15 4.64 -6.97
N GLU A 72 -5.05 4.24 -6.09
CA GLU A 72 -5.62 5.15 -5.07
C GLU A 72 -4.55 5.67 -4.11
N LEU A 73 -3.65 4.80 -3.62
CA LEU A 73 -2.52 5.23 -2.79
C LEU A 73 -1.57 6.17 -3.54
N GLN A 74 -1.30 5.91 -4.82
CA GLN A 74 -0.45 6.76 -5.64
C GLN A 74 -1.06 8.15 -5.89
N VAL A 75 -2.36 8.22 -6.16
CA VAL A 75 -3.07 9.51 -6.29
C VAL A 75 -2.97 10.28 -4.98
N TRP A 76 -3.32 9.64 -3.86
CA TRP A 76 -3.25 10.29 -2.56
C TRP A 76 -1.82 10.74 -2.18
N LEU A 77 -0.80 9.92 -2.48
CA LEU A 77 0.60 10.26 -2.27
C LEU A 77 1.10 11.39 -3.18
N LYS A 78 0.51 11.60 -4.35
CA LYS A 78 0.85 12.73 -5.23
C LYS A 78 0.26 14.03 -4.70
N ASP A 79 -0.99 13.97 -4.24
CA ASP A 79 -1.73 15.14 -3.78
C ASP A 79 -1.32 15.59 -2.36
N THR A 80 -0.73 14.69 -1.57
CA THR A 80 -0.27 14.99 -0.20
C THR A 80 1.12 15.64 -0.22
N PRO A 81 1.38 16.73 0.53
CA PRO A 81 2.72 17.31 0.65
C PRO A 81 3.68 16.38 1.41
N THR A 82 4.97 16.36 1.02
CA THR A 82 5.98 15.39 1.51
C THR A 82 6.12 15.35 3.03
N ILE A 83 5.91 16.48 3.71
CA ILE A 83 6.00 16.60 5.18
C ILE A 83 4.92 15.78 5.90
N VAL A 84 3.79 15.51 5.22
CA VAL A 84 2.61 14.84 5.80
C VAL A 84 2.50 13.39 5.30
N LYS A 85 3.40 12.92 4.42
CA LYS A 85 3.33 11.56 3.89
C LYS A 85 3.81 10.55 4.93
N PRO A 86 2.93 9.68 5.47
CA PRO A 86 3.35 8.64 6.37
C PRO A 86 4.15 7.58 5.59
N SER A 87 5.29 7.16 6.14
CA SER A 87 6.14 6.13 5.54
C SER A 87 5.42 4.78 5.39
N SER A 88 4.42 4.49 6.24
CA SER A 88 3.57 3.30 6.16
C SER A 88 2.81 3.22 4.83
N ILE A 89 2.25 4.33 4.35
CA ILE A 89 1.53 4.39 3.07
C ILE A 89 2.48 4.31 1.89
N GLN A 90 3.65 4.96 1.98
CA GLN A 90 4.68 4.86 0.94
C GLN A 90 5.18 3.42 0.77
N LEU A 91 5.47 2.76 1.89
CA LEU A 91 5.88 1.36 1.89
C LEU A 91 4.77 0.47 1.34
N SER A 92 3.52 0.68 1.78
CA SER A 92 2.37 -0.08 1.27
C SER A 92 2.21 0.07 -0.25
N ALA A 93 2.36 1.29 -0.79
CA ALA A 93 2.31 1.53 -2.22
C ALA A 93 3.46 0.81 -2.97
N ALA A 94 4.68 0.88 -2.44
CA ALA A 94 5.84 0.18 -3.02
C ALA A 94 5.66 -1.35 -3.02
N LEU A 95 5.13 -1.90 -1.92
CA LEU A 95 4.85 -3.34 -1.82
C LEU A 95 3.76 -3.78 -2.80
N LEU A 96 2.68 -3.01 -2.93
CA LEU A 96 1.62 -3.30 -3.92
C LEU A 96 2.18 -3.23 -5.35
N HIS A 97 3.05 -2.26 -5.64
CA HIS A 97 3.73 -2.20 -6.93
C HIS A 97 4.59 -3.43 -7.20
N ALA A 98 5.40 -3.85 -6.23
CA ALA A 98 6.24 -5.05 -6.34
C ALA A 98 5.42 -6.33 -6.57
N ILE A 99 4.25 -6.45 -5.92
CA ILE A 99 3.33 -7.57 -6.15
C ILE A 99 2.82 -7.56 -7.60
N LEU A 100 2.41 -6.40 -8.11
CA LEU A 100 1.89 -6.27 -9.48
C LEU A 100 2.96 -6.54 -10.53
N THR A 101 4.19 -6.04 -10.34
CA THR A 101 5.28 -6.28 -11.28
C THR A 101 5.73 -7.73 -11.27
N ASN A 102 5.77 -8.38 -10.11
CA ASN A 102 6.05 -9.81 -10.01
C ASN A 102 4.97 -10.64 -10.73
N TYR A 103 3.69 -10.32 -10.52
CA TYR A 103 2.59 -10.97 -11.23
C TYR A 103 2.74 -10.85 -12.76
N ASN A 104 3.04 -9.65 -13.27
CA ASN A 104 3.24 -9.44 -14.70
C ASN A 104 4.43 -10.26 -15.23
N ALA A 105 5.57 -10.20 -14.55
CA ALA A 105 6.76 -10.95 -14.91
C ALA A 105 6.51 -12.46 -14.94
N HIS A 106 5.78 -12.99 -13.95
CA HIS A 106 5.41 -14.41 -13.92
C HIS A 106 4.47 -14.78 -15.08
N SER A 107 3.47 -13.94 -15.37
CA SER A 107 2.57 -14.13 -16.51
C SER A 107 3.33 -14.14 -17.84
N GLU A 108 4.26 -13.22 -18.04
CA GLU A 108 5.11 -13.14 -19.23
C GLU A 108 6.05 -14.34 -19.34
N ALA A 109 6.74 -14.70 -18.25
CA ALA A 109 7.62 -15.87 -18.21
C ALA A 109 6.85 -17.16 -18.54
N THR A 110 5.63 -17.32 -18.01
CA THR A 110 4.78 -18.49 -18.30
C THR A 110 4.40 -18.55 -19.77
N LYS A 111 4.05 -17.42 -20.39
CA LYS A 111 3.73 -17.36 -21.82
C LYS A 111 4.94 -17.68 -22.68
N SER A 112 6.09 -17.09 -22.35
CA SER A 112 7.37 -17.32 -23.02
C SER A 112 7.79 -18.79 -22.93
N ALA A 113 7.68 -19.41 -21.76
CA ALA A 113 8.01 -20.82 -21.55
C ALA A 113 7.12 -21.75 -22.41
N LYS A 114 5.80 -21.51 -22.45
CA LYS A 114 4.90 -22.30 -23.31
C LYS A 114 5.20 -22.16 -24.79
N HIS A 115 5.55 -20.94 -25.23
CA HIS A 115 5.96 -20.71 -26.61
C HIS A 115 7.25 -21.46 -26.95
N ALA A 116 8.25 -21.38 -26.08
CA ALA A 116 9.52 -22.11 -26.26
C ALA A 116 9.31 -23.62 -26.25
N GLU A 117 8.42 -24.14 -25.39
CA GLU A 117 8.10 -25.57 -25.36
C GLU A 117 7.46 -26.04 -26.67
N MET A 118 6.54 -25.25 -27.22
CA MET A 118 5.90 -25.54 -28.52
C MET A 118 6.94 -25.51 -29.65
N GLU A 119 7.76 -24.47 -29.73
CA GLU A 119 8.78 -24.33 -30.76
C GLU A 119 9.80 -25.48 -30.74
N LEU A 120 10.24 -25.89 -29.55
CA LEU A 120 11.16 -27.02 -29.40
C LEU A 120 10.50 -28.35 -29.76
N LYS A 121 9.20 -28.52 -29.54
CA LYS A 121 8.44 -29.70 -29.97
C LYS A 121 8.34 -29.77 -31.48
N ASP A 122 8.04 -28.66 -32.14
CA ASP A 122 7.96 -28.58 -33.59
C ASP A 122 9.32 -28.92 -34.23
N GLN A 123 10.42 -28.41 -33.66
CA GLN A 123 11.79 -28.76 -34.10
C GLN A 123 12.13 -30.24 -33.88
N LEU A 124 11.69 -30.81 -32.76
CA LEU A 124 11.89 -32.23 -32.48
C LEU A 124 11.19 -33.10 -33.53
N GLU A 125 9.93 -32.79 -33.84
CA GLU A 125 9.15 -33.49 -34.86
C GLU A 125 9.80 -33.38 -36.24
N GLU A 126 10.26 -32.18 -36.63
CA GLU A 126 10.96 -31.98 -37.90
C GLU A 126 12.24 -32.83 -38.00
N VAL A 127 13.03 -32.86 -36.92
CA VAL A 127 14.26 -33.67 -36.86
C VAL A 127 13.95 -35.17 -36.87
N GLU A 128 12.90 -35.62 -36.19
CA GLU A 128 12.45 -37.02 -36.21
C GLU A 128 12.04 -37.45 -37.62
N VAL A 129 11.24 -36.64 -38.32
CA VAL A 129 10.84 -36.90 -39.71
C VAL A 129 12.07 -36.92 -40.64
N ALA A 130 12.99 -35.97 -40.49
CA ALA A 130 14.21 -35.92 -41.28
C ALA A 130 15.09 -37.15 -41.04
N LYS A 131 15.21 -37.59 -39.78
CA LYS A 131 15.93 -38.80 -39.39
C LYS A 131 15.30 -40.04 -40.02
N GLU A 132 13.98 -40.21 -39.90
CA GLU A 132 13.27 -41.36 -40.49
C GLU A 132 13.48 -41.43 -42.00
N LYS A 133 13.41 -40.28 -42.68
CA LYS A 133 13.67 -40.20 -44.12
C LYS A 133 15.09 -40.66 -44.46
N LEU A 134 16.11 -40.12 -43.77
CA LEU A 134 17.50 -40.50 -44.01
C LEU A 134 17.77 -41.98 -43.68
N GLU A 135 17.18 -42.52 -42.61
CA GLU A 135 17.29 -43.94 -42.28
C GLU A 135 16.65 -44.83 -43.34
N SER A 136 15.53 -44.40 -43.93
CA SER A 136 14.89 -45.10 -45.04
C SER A 136 15.72 -45.09 -46.32
N GLU A 137 16.42 -43.98 -46.59
CA GLU A 137 17.34 -43.86 -47.73
C GLU A 137 18.58 -44.74 -47.54
N LEU A 138 19.12 -44.83 -46.32
CA LEU A 138 20.29 -45.67 -46.02
C LEU A 138 20.02 -47.17 -46.14
N ARG A 139 18.77 -47.60 -45.87
CA ARG A 139 18.35 -49.01 -45.95
C ARG A 139 18.05 -49.46 -47.38
N ARG A 140 18.05 -48.55 -48.35
CA ARG A 140 17.70 -48.79 -49.74
C ARG A 140 18.94 -49.08 -50.59
#